data_AF-A0A839HRV5-F1
#
_entry.id   AF-A0A839HRV5-F1
#
_cell.length_a   1.000
_cell.length_b   1.000
_cell.length_c   1.000
_cell.angle_alpha   90.00
_cell.angle_beta   90.00
_cell.angle_gamma   90.00
#
_symmetry.space_group_name_H-M   'P 1'
#
loop_
_entity.id
_entity.type
_entity.pdbx_description
1 polymer ?
#
loop_
_entity_poly.entity_id
_entity_poly.type
_entity_poly.pdbx_seq_one_letter_code
_entity_poly.pdbx_strand_id
1 'polypeptide(L)' 'MYKPTTDQAAKDAPVIQAINGMLEKRPRWGFWKCFDRLRQDGHGWNHKRVYRVYCAMRLNLKRKVRRR' A
#
# COMPACT_ATOMS: atom_id res chain seq x y z
N MET A 1 1.63 -23.25 -1.67
CA MET A 1 1.27 -22.27 -0.63
C MET A 1 2.38 -21.23 -0.55
N TYR A 2 2.06 -19.94 -0.68
CA TYR A 2 3.05 -18.87 -0.61
C TYR A 2 3.68 -18.85 0.79
N LYS A 3 4.96 -19.23 0.88
CA LYS A 3 5.76 -19.18 2.11
C LYS A 3 6.42 -17.79 2.17
N PRO A 4 5.93 -16.85 2.99
CA PRO A 4 6.70 -15.64 3.23
C PRO A 4 7.94 -16.04 4.02
N THR A 5 9.11 -15.85 3.45
CA THR A 5 10.36 -15.90 4.22
C THR A 5 10.32 -14.78 5.26
N THR A 6 10.69 -15.08 6.50
CA THR A 6 10.64 -14.21 7.70
C THR A 6 11.20 -12.79 7.47
N ASP A 7 12.12 -12.64 6.51
CA ASP A 7 12.76 -11.39 6.10
C ASP A 7 11.84 -10.37 5.38
N GLN A 8 10.71 -10.82 4.80
CA GLN A 8 9.85 -9.95 3.99
C GLN A 8 9.03 -8.97 4.83
N ALA A 9 8.56 -9.39 6.01
CA ALA A 9 7.78 -8.52 6.89
C ALA A 9 8.59 -7.31 7.38
N ALA A 10 9.87 -7.51 7.71
CA ALA A 10 10.78 -6.44 8.11
C ALA A 10 11.03 -5.45 6.96
N LYS A 11 11.21 -5.98 5.74
CA LYS A 11 11.37 -5.13 4.55
C LYS A 11 10.11 -4.34 4.27
N ASP A 12 8.92 -4.91 4.49
CA ASP A 12 7.63 -4.31 4.18
C ASP A 12 7.21 -3.20 5.15
N ALA A 13 7.83 -3.11 6.34
CA ALA A 13 7.61 -2.03 7.31
C ALA A 13 7.78 -0.60 6.74
N PRO A 14 8.86 -0.24 6.01
CA PRO A 14 8.97 1.07 5.37
C PRO A 14 7.92 1.32 4.29
N VAL A 15 7.46 0.27 3.58
CA VAL A 15 6.38 0.39 2.58
C VAL A 15 5.06 0.72 3.27
N ILE A 16 4.79 0.06 4.40
CA ILE A 16 3.62 0.30 5.26
C ILE A 16 3.62 1.75 5.77
N GLN A 17 4.75 2.22 6.29
CA GLN A 17 4.89 3.58 6.82
C GLN A 17 4.66 4.65 5.74
N ALA A 18 5.28 4.47 4.56
CA ALA A 18 5.13 5.43 3.47
C ALA A 18 3.70 5.44 2.90
N ILE A 19 3.04 4.28 2.80
CA ILE A 19 1.63 4.19 2.40
C ILE A 19 0.73 4.86 3.44
N ASN A 20 0.92 4.60 4.74
CA ASN A 20 0.13 5.23 5.80
C ASN A 20 0.27 6.76 5.79
N GLY A 21 1.49 7.29 5.70
CA GLY A 21 1.71 8.74 5.64
C GLY A 21 1.07 9.40 4.41
N MET A 22 0.94 8.67 3.29
CA MET A 22 0.19 9.15 2.14
C MET A 22 -1.32 9.08 2.32
N LEU A 23 -1.83 8.02 2.95
CA LEU A 23 -3.27 7.85 3.21
C LEU A 23 -3.79 8.90 4.19
N GLU A 24 -3.00 9.26 5.21
CA GLU A 24 -3.33 10.34 6.14
C GLU A 24 -3.48 11.67 5.40
N LYS A 25 -2.57 11.96 4.46
CA LYS A 25 -2.63 13.20 3.67
C LYS A 25 -3.73 13.17 2.62
N ARG A 26 -3.98 12.00 2.00
CA ARG A 26 -4.83 11.86 0.80
C ARG A 26 -5.60 10.55 0.79
N PRO A 27 -6.65 10.39 1.62
CA PRO A 27 -7.41 9.15 1.75
C PRO A 27 -8.25 8.79 0.50
N ARG A 28 -8.41 9.73 -0.45
CA ARG A 28 -9.09 9.51 -1.75
C ARG A 28 -8.20 8.88 -2.81
N TRP A 29 -6.91 8.70 -2.54
CA TRP A 29 -5.97 8.17 -3.52
C TRP A 29 -6.03 6.64 -3.56
N GLY A 30 -6.26 6.11 -4.76
CA GLY A 30 -6.17 4.67 -5.02
C GLY A 30 -4.73 4.21 -5.19
N PHE A 31 -4.55 2.89 -5.28
CA PHE A 31 -3.25 2.22 -5.37
C PHE A 31 -2.26 2.88 -6.35
N TRP A 32 -2.67 3.13 -7.61
CA TRP A 32 -1.79 3.69 -8.64
C TRP A 32 -1.27 5.08 -8.29
N LYS A 33 -2.10 5.96 -7.73
CA LYS A 33 -1.67 7.32 -7.33
C LYS A 33 -0.70 7.27 -6.16
N CYS A 34 -0.91 6.35 -5.22
CA CYS A 34 0.04 6.11 -4.14
C CYS A 34 1.36 5.55 -4.70
N PHE A 35 1.31 4.56 -5.59
CA PHE A 35 2.50 3.96 -6.19
C PHE A 35 3.32 4.97 -7.01
N ASP A 36 2.66 5.79 -7.83
CA ASP A 36 3.33 6.83 -8.62
C ASP A 36 4.01 7.86 -7.73
N ARG A 37 3.39 8.22 -6.58
CA ARG A 37 4.01 9.13 -5.63
C ARG A 37 5.20 8.51 -4.91
N LEU A 38 5.11 7.24 -4.51
CA LEU A 38 6.25 6.50 -3.94
C LEU A 38 7.42 6.45 -4.92
N ARG A 39 7.13 6.31 -6.21
CA ARG A 39 8.15 6.35 -7.26
C ARG A 39 8.77 7.74 -7.41
N GLN A 40 7.98 8.82 -7.30
CA GLN A 40 8.48 10.20 -7.28
C GLN A 40 9.33 10.52 -6.04
N ASP A 41 9.00 9.92 -4.90
CA ASP A 41 9.80 10.03 -3.67
C ASP A 41 11.12 9.22 -3.76
N GLY A 42 11.40 8.60 -4.92
CA GLY A 42 12.66 7.88 -5.18
C GLY A 42 12.65 6.42 -4.71
N HIS A 43 11.52 5.89 -4.25
CA HIS A 43 11.44 4.51 -3.82
C HIS A 43 11.34 3.57 -5.03
N GLY A 44 12.44 2.88 -5.35
CA GLY A 44 12.52 1.83 -6.37
C GLY A 44 11.82 0.52 -6.01
N TRP A 45 10.69 0.57 -5.29
CA TRP A 45 9.98 -0.63 -4.87
C TRP A 45 9.22 -1.27 -6.04
N ASN A 46 9.30 -2.59 -6.13
CA ASN A 46 8.52 -3.34 -7.12
C ASN A 46 7.01 -3.15 -6.84
N HIS A 47 6.24 -2.77 -7.86
CA HIS A 47 4.79 -2.57 -7.73
C HIS A 47 4.07 -3.82 -7.18
N LYS A 48 4.53 -5.04 -7.48
CA LYS A 48 3.96 -6.28 -6.91
C LYS A 48 4.10 -6.33 -5.40
N ARG A 49 5.21 -5.82 -4.87
CA ARG A 49 5.50 -5.77 -3.44
C ARG A 49 4.61 -4.74 -2.76
N VAL A 50 4.54 -3.52 -3.31
CA VAL A 50 3.63 -2.47 -2.83
C VAL A 50 2.17 -2.95 -2.90
N TYR A 51 1.78 -3.63 -3.97
CA TYR A 51 0.43 -4.18 -4.14
C TYR A 51 0.11 -5.26 -3.12
N ARG A 52 1.05 -6.18 -2.82
CA ARG A 52 0.88 -7.17 -1.76
C ARG A 52 0.66 -6.53 -0.40
N VAL A 53 1.49 -5.54 -0.05
CA VAL A 53 1.36 -4.78 1.21
C VAL A 53 0.04 -4.03 1.24
N TYR A 54 -0.33 -3.35 0.17
CA TYR A 54 -1.59 -2.62 0.03
C TYR A 54 -2.83 -3.52 0.20
N CYS A 55 -2.83 -4.71 -0.43
CA CYS A 55 -3.88 -5.72 -0.24
C CYS A 55 -3.87 -6.30 1.18
N ALA A 56 -2.68 -6.56 1.76
CA ALA A 56 -2.53 -7.10 3.12
C ALA A 56 -3.03 -6.10 4.18
N MET A 57 -2.82 -4.81 3.96
CA MET A 57 -3.37 -3.73 4.78
C MET A 57 -4.89 -3.60 4.67
N ARG A 58 -5.55 -4.43 3.82
CA ARG A 58 -7.01 -4.44 3.64
C ARG A 58 -7.58 -3.03 3.44
N LEU A 59 -6.83 -2.17 2.74
CA LEU A 59 -7.26 -0.84 2.28
C LEU A 59 -8.30 -0.92 1.15
N ASN A 60 -8.96 -2.08 1.01
CA ASN A 60 -10.33 -2.14 0.54
C ASN A 60 -11.20 -1.39 1.56
N LEU A 61 -11.12 -0.06 1.54
CA LEU A 61 -12.27 0.78 1.81
C LEU A 61 -13.33 0.31 0.82
N LYS A 62 -14.11 -0.71 1.20
CA LYS A 62 -15.37 -1.00 0.53
C LYS A 62 -16.09 0.33 0.53
N ARG A 63 -16.21 0.94 -0.66
CA ARG A 63 -17.00 2.15 -0.88
C ARG A 63 -18.31 1.88 -0.13
N LYS A 64 -18.54 2.59 0.97
CA LYS A 64 -19.74 2.38 1.79
C LYS A 64 -20.86 2.83 0.87
N VAL A 65 -21.48 1.90 0.16
CA VAL A 65 -22.66 2.17 -0.65
C VAL A 65 -23.66 2.75 0.34
N ARG A 66 -24.00 4.02 0.14
CA ARG A 66 -25.03 4.71 0.91
C ARG A 66 -26.32 3.92 0.64
N ARG A 67 -26.78 3.14 1.63
CA ARG A 67 -28.11 2.51 1.59
C ARG A 67 -29.10 3.65 1.37
N ARG A 68 -29.83 3.60 0.27
CA ARG A 68 -30.89 4.53 -0.11
C ARG A 68 -32.20 3.78 0.02
#